data_AF-D6TPE7-F1
#
_entry.id   AF-D6TPE7-F1
#
_cell.length_a   1.000
_cell.length_b   1.000
_cell.length_c   1.000
_cell.angle_alpha   90.00
_cell.angle_beta   90.00
_cell.angle_gamma   90.00
#
_symmetry.space_group_name_H-M   'P 1'
#
loop_
_entity.id
_entity.type
_entity.pdbx_description
1 polymer ?
#
loop_
_entity_poly.entity_id
_entity_poly.type
_entity_poly.pdbx_seq_one_letter_code
_entity_poly.pdbx_strand_id
1 'polypeptide(L)'
;MTFSSFSQPLASHEATFAVQASPSSLATVMPSTLCTQLANATIDQGESQPCKTQITLHLASDISIGLTPANAHILDQSLQSAIGQLEVFTSAYNEFLEFRFNRLSSTGEEYPTRLLLHGMVF
;
A
#
# COMPACT_ATOMS: atom_id res chain seq x y z
N MET A 1 -60.45 -28.15 22.37
CA MET A 1 -58.97 -28.17 22.24
C MET A 1 -58.63 -27.43 20.96
N THR A 2 -58.13 -26.20 21.08
CA THR A 2 -57.84 -25.27 19.98
C THR A 2 -56.33 -25.25 19.73
N PHE A 3 -55.91 -25.56 18.51
CA PHE A 3 -54.52 -25.40 18.08
C PHE A 3 -54.44 -24.18 17.16
N SER A 4 -53.74 -23.14 17.62
CA SER A 4 -53.45 -21.95 16.83
C SER A 4 -52.20 -22.23 16.00
N SER A 5 -52.37 -22.28 14.68
CA SER A 5 -51.27 -22.32 13.71
C SER A 5 -50.52 -20.98 13.76
N PHE A 6 -49.29 -20.99 14.27
CA PHE A 6 -48.39 -19.85 14.16
C PHE A 6 -47.68 -19.93 12.81
N SER A 7 -48.21 -19.22 11.82
CA SER A 7 -47.47 -18.89 10.60
C SER A 7 -46.52 -17.74 10.92
N GLN A 8 -45.25 -18.05 11.18
CA GLN A 8 -44.20 -17.03 11.21
C GLN A 8 -44.03 -16.46 9.80
N PRO A 9 -44.02 -15.13 9.61
CA PRO A 9 -43.57 -14.56 8.35
C PRO A 9 -42.06 -14.84 8.23
N LEU A 10 -41.71 -15.54 7.16
CA LEU A 10 -40.34 -15.71 6.69
C LEU A 10 -39.78 -14.30 6.46
N ALA A 11 -39.03 -13.78 7.42
CA ALA A 11 -38.24 -12.58 7.22
C ALA A 11 -37.26 -12.91 6.11
N SER A 12 -37.56 -12.40 4.91
CA SER A 12 -36.64 -12.37 3.79
C SER A 12 -35.35 -11.74 4.30
N HIS A 13 -34.34 -12.56 4.57
CA HIS A 13 -32.97 -12.11 4.74
C HIS A 13 -32.53 -11.57 3.39
N GLU A 14 -32.86 -10.32 3.10
CA GLU A 14 -32.03 -9.53 2.19
C GLU A 14 -30.65 -9.49 2.85
N ALA A 15 -29.77 -10.39 2.40
CA ALA A 15 -28.36 -10.26 2.63
C ALA A 15 -27.94 -8.99 1.90
N THR A 16 -27.99 -7.86 2.60
CA THR A 16 -27.32 -6.63 2.19
C THR A 16 -25.85 -6.99 2.09
N PHE A 17 -25.40 -7.33 0.88
CA PHE A 17 -23.99 -7.37 0.55
C PHE A 17 -23.50 -5.94 0.79
N ALA A 18 -22.96 -5.69 1.98
CA ALA A 18 -22.21 -4.48 2.23
C ALA A 18 -21.08 -4.49 1.21
N VAL A 19 -21.22 -3.67 0.17
CA VAL A 19 -20.14 -3.38 -0.76
C VAL A 19 -19.06 -2.77 0.11
N GLN A 20 -18.09 -3.59 0.50
CA GLN A 20 -16.97 -3.17 1.31
C GLN A 20 -16.26 -2.11 0.46
N ALA A 21 -16.39 -0.84 0.86
CA ALA A 21 -15.78 0.26 0.14
C ALA A 21 -14.30 -0.08 -0.03
N SER A 22 -13.83 -0.07 -1.28
CA SER A 22 -12.43 -0.33 -1.54
C SER A 22 -11.62 0.70 -0.77
N PRO A 23 -10.53 0.31 -0.06
CA PRO A 23 -9.72 1.27 0.68
C PRO A 23 -9.24 2.35 -0.29
N SER A 24 -9.43 3.62 0.10
CA SER A 24 -8.95 4.75 -0.69
C SER A 24 -7.43 4.70 -0.76
N SER A 25 -6.86 4.77 -1.96
CA SER A 25 -5.42 4.93 -2.12
C SER A 25 -4.99 6.27 -1.50
N LEU A 26 -3.88 6.24 -0.76
CA LEU A 26 -3.22 7.46 -0.28
C LEU A 26 -2.72 8.29 -1.44
N ALA A 27 -2.03 7.65 -2.39
CA ALA A 27 -1.42 8.32 -3.52
C ALA A 27 -1.11 7.33 -4.64
N THR A 28 -1.10 7.85 -5.86
CA THR A 28 -0.63 7.14 -7.05
C THR A 28 0.59 7.86 -7.60
N VAL A 29 1.72 7.16 -7.69
CA VAL A 29 3.02 7.72 -8.09
C VAL A 29 3.69 6.86 -9.15
N MET A 30 4.64 7.44 -9.88
CA MET A 30 5.50 6.66 -10.76
C MET A 30 6.55 5.91 -9.93
N PRO A 31 6.81 4.61 -10.17
CA PRO A 31 7.88 3.87 -9.50
C PRO A 31 9.23 4.58 -9.59
N SER A 32 9.56 5.15 -10.76
CA SER A 32 10.80 5.89 -11.01
C SER A 32 11.00 7.09 -10.07
N THR A 33 9.92 7.77 -9.69
CA THR A 33 9.94 8.88 -8.75
C THR A 33 10.40 8.41 -7.36
N LEU A 34 9.88 7.28 -6.87
CA LEU A 34 10.32 6.72 -5.59
C LEU A 34 11.74 6.15 -5.66
N CYS A 35 12.11 5.47 -6.75
CA CYS A 35 13.49 4.99 -6.95
C CYS A 35 14.50 6.14 -6.90
N THR A 36 14.19 7.28 -7.52
CA THR A 36 15.07 8.46 -7.50
C THR A 36 15.20 9.03 -6.08
N GLN A 37 14.10 9.12 -5.33
CA GLN A 37 14.14 9.57 -3.93
C GLN A 37 14.94 8.61 -3.04
N LEU A 38 14.78 7.31 -3.24
CA LEU A 38 15.53 6.27 -2.51
C LEU A 38 17.03 6.30 -2.82
N ALA A 39 17.39 6.51 -4.09
CA ALA A 39 18.78 6.70 -4.50
C ALA A 39 19.41 7.94 -3.84
N ASN A 40 18.70 9.08 -3.87
CA ASN A 40 19.15 10.32 -3.24
C ASN A 40 19.31 10.16 -1.72
N ALA A 41 18.35 9.52 -1.05
CA ALA A 41 18.42 9.25 0.38
C ALA A 41 19.61 8.35 0.77
N THR A 42 20.04 7.47 -0.13
CA THR A 42 21.21 6.59 0.08
C THR A 42 22.53 7.37 -0.06
N ILE A 43 22.61 8.30 -1.02
CA ILE A 43 23.78 9.19 -1.20
C ILE A 43 23.96 10.07 0.04
N ASP A 44 22.86 10.65 0.54
CA ASP A 44 22.86 11.48 1.75
C ASP A 44 23.32 10.73 3.02
N GLN A 45 23.22 9.39 3.05
CA GLN A 45 23.74 8.59 4.17
C GLN A 45 25.26 8.37 4.09
N GLY A 46 25.86 8.47 2.89
CA GLY A 46 27.31 8.35 2.71
C GLY A 46 28.08 9.57 3.21
N GLU A 47 27.45 10.75 3.25
CA GLU A 47 28.02 11.98 3.76
C GLU A 47 27.59 12.24 5.22
N SER A 48 28.33 11.67 6.17
CA SER A 48 28.54 12.22 7.52
C SER A 48 27.31 12.62 8.38
N GLN A 49 26.12 12.07 8.14
CA GLN A 49 24.95 12.28 9.01
C GLN A 49 24.77 11.14 10.01
N PRO A 50 24.27 11.42 11.24
CA PRO A 50 23.89 10.37 12.18
C PRO A 50 22.91 9.42 11.49
N CYS A 51 23.10 8.10 11.65
CA CYS A 51 22.28 7.05 11.05
C CYS A 51 20.80 7.47 11.05
N LYS A 52 20.27 7.89 9.89
CA LYS A 52 18.86 8.25 9.77
C LYS A 52 18.05 7.02 10.15
N THR A 53 17.30 7.11 11.25
CA THR A 53 16.42 6.03 11.71
C THR A 53 15.27 5.79 10.73
N GLN A 54 15.03 6.76 9.83
CA GLN A 54 13.95 6.74 8.87
C GLN A 54 14.31 7.49 7.58
N ILE A 55 13.85 6.96 6.45
CA ILE A 55 13.90 7.57 5.12
C ILE A 55 12.50 8.07 4.80
N THR A 56 12.40 9.37 4.48
CA THR A 56 11.13 10.00 4.10
C THR A 56 11.02 10.03 2.58
N LEU A 57 9.88 9.58 2.06
CA LEU A 57 9.52 9.64 0.64
C LEU A 57 8.29 10.52 0.48
N HIS A 58 8.32 11.43 -0.47
CA HIS A 58 7.21 12.28 -0.86
C HIS A 58 6.37 11.58 -1.92
N LEU A 59 5.10 11.31 -1.60
CA LEU A 59 4.15 10.67 -2.52
C LEU A 59 3.36 11.72 -3.32
N ALA A 60 2.87 12.76 -2.63
CA ALA A 60 2.14 13.88 -3.23
C ALA A 60 2.58 15.19 -2.56
N SER A 61 1.98 16.32 -2.96
CA SER A 61 2.32 17.64 -2.41
C SER A 61 2.10 17.75 -0.90
N ASP A 62 1.17 16.96 -0.37
CA ASP A 62 0.71 16.97 1.02
C ASP A 62 0.83 15.61 1.72
N ILE A 63 1.41 14.60 1.06
CA ILE A 63 1.51 13.24 1.59
C ILE A 63 2.94 12.75 1.51
N SER A 64 3.49 12.42 2.66
CA SER A 64 4.79 11.77 2.80
C SER A 64 4.67 10.48 3.57
N ILE A 65 5.61 9.56 3.31
CA ILE A 65 5.74 8.32 4.07
C ILE A 65 7.15 8.19 4.62
N GLY A 66 7.26 7.57 5.79
CA GLY A 66 8.53 7.25 6.40
C GLY A 66 8.74 5.74 6.48
N LEU A 67 9.89 5.28 6.00
CA LEU A 67 10.31 3.87 6.04
C LEU A 67 11.61 3.72 6.82
N THR A 68 11.80 2.58 7.49
CA THR A 68 13.13 2.23 8.00
C THR A 68 14.11 2.02 6.83
N PRO A 69 15.42 2.19 7.01
CA PRO A 69 16.40 1.93 5.95
C PRO A 69 16.27 0.53 5.33
N ALA A 70 15.96 -0.49 6.14
CA ALA A 70 15.72 -1.86 5.66
C ALA A 70 14.48 -1.94 4.74
N ASN A 71 13.36 -1.33 5.14
CA ASN A 71 12.14 -1.34 4.33
C ASN A 71 12.29 -0.51 3.05
N ALA A 72 13.00 0.61 3.12
CA ALA A 72 13.35 1.42 1.96
C ALA A 72 14.18 0.63 0.94
N HIS A 73 15.14 -0.18 1.40
CA HIS A 73 15.92 -1.06 0.53
C HIS A 73 15.07 -2.16 -0.13
N ILE A 74 14.17 -2.79 0.63
CA ILE A 74 13.23 -3.79 0.09
C ILE A 74 12.31 -3.16 -0.96
N LEU A 75 11.84 -1.93 -0.71
CA LEU A 75 11.03 -1.18 -1.66
C LEU A 75 11.81 -0.87 -2.93
N ASP A 76 13.05 -0.37 -2.81
CA ASP A 76 13.89 -0.05 -3.97
C ASP A 76 14.08 -1.27 -4.89
N GLN A 77 14.56 -2.39 -4.33
CA GLN A 77 14.71 -3.65 -5.08
C GLN A 77 13.41 -4.09 -5.75
N SER A 78 12.29 -3.87 -5.05
CA SER A 78 10.97 -4.24 -5.54
C SER A 78 10.49 -3.38 -6.70
N LEU A 79 10.89 -2.11 -6.74
CA LEU A 79 10.47 -1.15 -7.76
C LEU A 79 11.34 -1.18 -9.03
N GLN A 80 12.53 -1.78 -9.00
CA GLN A 80 13.40 -1.91 -10.19
C GLN A 80 12.74 -2.63 -11.37
N SER A 81 11.76 -3.50 -11.10
CA SER A 81 10.97 -4.22 -12.12
C SER A 81 9.53 -3.73 -12.25
N ALA A 82 9.18 -2.66 -11.53
CA ALA A 82 7.83 -2.12 -11.52
C ALA A 82 7.56 -1.32 -12.81
N ILE A 83 6.33 -1.45 -13.30
CA ILE A 83 5.84 -0.75 -14.49
C ILE A 83 4.54 -0.02 -14.18
N GLY A 84 4.22 0.96 -15.03
CA GLY A 84 3.00 1.74 -14.91
C GLY A 84 2.98 2.59 -13.65
N GLN A 85 1.90 2.46 -12.87
CA GLN A 85 1.66 3.23 -11.66
C GLN A 85 1.85 2.38 -10.41
N LEU A 86 2.34 3.04 -9.36
CA LEU A 86 2.40 2.53 -8.01
C LEU A 86 1.32 3.22 -7.18
N GLU A 87 0.41 2.43 -6.64
CA GLU A 87 -0.58 2.88 -5.68
C GLU A 87 -0.09 2.57 -4.27
N VAL A 88 -0.24 3.53 -3.35
CA VAL A 88 0.11 3.36 -1.95
C VAL A 88 -1.17 3.41 -1.11
N PHE A 89 -1.28 2.52 -0.12
CA PHE A 89 -2.39 2.47 0.83
C PHE A 89 -1.83 2.40 2.24
N THR A 90 -2.59 2.88 3.20
CA THR A 90 -2.29 2.70 4.62
C THR A 90 -3.21 1.65 5.23
N SER A 91 -2.69 0.91 6.21
CA SER A 91 -3.52 0.08 7.07
C SER A 91 -4.41 0.94 7.97
N ALA A 92 -5.47 0.35 8.53
CA ALA A 92 -6.41 1.06 9.41
C ALA A 92 -5.74 1.68 10.66
N TYR A 93 -4.56 1.19 11.05
CA TYR A 93 -3.80 1.67 12.21
C TYR A 93 -2.55 2.48 11.82
N ASN A 94 -2.34 2.78 10.53
CA ASN A 94 -1.15 3.49 10.03
C ASN A 94 0.20 2.87 10.41
N GLU A 95 0.22 1.55 10.68
CA GLU A 95 1.44 0.81 11.01
C GLU A 95 2.12 0.20 9.77
N PHE A 96 1.32 -0.02 8.72
CA PHE A 96 1.75 -0.67 7.48
C PHE A 96 1.33 0.13 6.27
N LEU A 97 2.20 0.14 5.28
CA LEU A 97 1.98 0.67 3.95
C LEU A 97 1.88 -0.49 2.97
N GLU A 98 0.79 -0.53 2.20
CA GLU A 98 0.64 -1.45 1.08
C GLU A 98 0.99 -0.71 -0.22
N PHE A 99 1.95 -1.27 -0.95
CA PHE A 99 2.39 -0.80 -2.25
C PHE A 99 1.86 -1.76 -3.30
N ARG A 100 0.98 -1.28 -4.18
CA ARG A 100 0.38 -2.08 -5.26
C ARG A 100 0.87 -1.55 -6.60
N PHE A 101 1.48 -2.42 -7.39
CA PHE A 101 2.06 -2.06 -8.68
C PHE A 101 2.17 -3.30 -9.55
N ASN A 102 2.33 -3.11 -10.85
CA ASN A 102 2.54 -4.22 -11.77
C ASN A 102 4.03 -4.40 -12.06
N ARG A 103 4.43 -5.64 -12.35
CA ARG A 103 5.80 -5.99 -12.76
C ARG A 103 5.78 -6.70 -14.09
N LEU A 104 6.88 -6.56 -14.83
CA LEU A 104 7.17 -7.42 -15.97
C LEU A 104 8.00 -8.62 -15.51
N SER A 105 7.59 -9.81 -15.92
CA SER A 105 8.41 -11.02 -15.80
C SER A 105 9.57 -10.97 -16.80
N SER A 106 10.51 -11.91 -16.67
CA SER A 106 11.57 -12.10 -17.66
C SER A 106 11.05 -12.51 -19.05
N THR A 107 9.83 -13.05 -19.12
CA THR A 107 9.13 -13.39 -20.37
C THR A 107 8.32 -12.22 -20.95
N GLY A 108 8.27 -11.08 -20.25
CA GLY A 108 7.50 -9.90 -20.65
C GLY A 108 6.02 -9.94 -20.25
N GLU A 109 5.63 -10.89 -19.41
CA GLU A 109 4.26 -10.98 -18.89
C GLU A 109 4.07 -10.00 -17.73
N GLU A 110 2.96 -9.28 -17.76
CA GLU A 110 2.59 -8.35 -16.69
C GLU A 110 1.85 -9.10 -15.58
N TYR A 111 2.27 -8.89 -14.33
CA TYR A 111 1.57 -9.44 -13.17
C TYR A 111 1.46 -8.43 -12.02
N PRO A 112 0.32 -8.41 -11.32
CA PRO A 112 0.11 -7.53 -10.19
C PRO A 112 0.94 -7.99 -8.98
N THR A 113 1.58 -7.02 -8.33
CA THR A 113 2.40 -7.22 -7.13
C THR A 113 1.86 -6.37 -5.99
N ARG A 114 1.91 -6.93 -4.78
CA ARG A 114 1.58 -6.24 -3.54
C ARG A 114 2.74 -6.40 -2.57
N LEU A 115 3.21 -5.30 -2.01
CA LEU A 115 4.28 -5.28 -1.03
C LEU A 115 3.79 -4.56 0.23
N LEU A 116 3.87 -5.25 1.38
CA LEU A 116 3.50 -4.71 2.68
C LEU A 116 4.77 -4.40 3.47
N LEU A 117 4.93 -3.15 3.88
CA LEU A 117 6.08 -2.69 4.66
C LEU A 117 5.60 -1.93 5.90
N HIS A 118 6.36 -2.03 6.99
CA HIS A 118 6.15 -1.12 8.11
C HIS A 118 6.57 0.30 7.72
N GLY A 119 5.73 1.25 8.07
CA GLY A 119 5.98 2.66 7.79
C GLY A 119 4.93 3.52 8.44
N MET A 120 5.10 4.83 8.28
CA MET A 120 4.15 5.81 8.80
C MET A 120 3.87 6.86 7.72
N VAL A 121 2.70 7.49 7.82
CA VAL A 121 2.25 8.56 6.93
C VAL A 121 2.39 9.90 7.66
N PHE A 122 2.84 10.94 6.96
CA PHE A 122 2.99 12.31 7.43
C PHE A 122 2.24 13.28 6.54
#